data_AF-A0A931M9B7-F1
#
_entry.id   AF-A0A931M9B7-F1
#
_cell.length_a   1.000
_cell.length_b   1.000
_cell.length_c   1.000
_cell.angle_alpha   90.00
_cell.angle_beta   90.00
_cell.angle_gamma   90.00
#
_symmetry.space_group_name_H-M   'P 1'
#
loop_
_entity.id
_entity.type
_entity.pdbx_description
1 polymer ?
#
loop_
_entity_poly.entity_id
_entity_poly.type
_entity_poly.pdbx_seq_one_letter_code
_entity_poly.pdbx_strand_id
1 'polypeptide(L)' 'MAITRRFRETIFKRVEKDSKFRRQMLIEAVNELLIGDLEAGKAILRDYINATITFQGLAGKLKKSSKSIHR' A
#
# COMPACT_ATOMS: atom_id res chain seq x y z
N MET A 1 -2.58 -17.04 -0.60
CA MET A 1 -2.37 -17.29 -2.05
C MET A 1 -1.11 -16.55 -2.49
N ALA A 2 -0.19 -17.21 -3.19
CA ALA A 2 1.07 -16.60 -3.60
C ALA A 2 0.82 -15.55 -4.69
N ILE A 3 0.75 -14.27 -4.29
CA ILE A 3 0.87 -13.16 -5.23
C ILE A 3 2.23 -13.33 -5.90
N THR A 4 2.25 -13.77 -7.14
CA THR A 4 3.49 -14.03 -7.87
C THR A 4 4.26 -12.71 -8.00
N ARG A 5 5.59 -12.77 -7.90
CA ARG A 5 6.47 -11.59 -8.02
C ARG A 5 6.12 -10.70 -9.23
N ARG A 6 5.71 -11.32 -10.34
CA ARG A 6 5.26 -10.64 -11.57
C ARG A 6 4.00 -9.78 -11.38
N PHE A 7 3.04 -10.23 -10.56
CA PHE A 7 1.85 -9.43 -10.25
C PHE A 7 2.24 -8.16 -9.50
N ARG A 8 3.08 -8.28 -8.46
CA ARG A 8 3.60 -7.11 -7.74
C ARG A 8 4.35 -6.16 -8.67
N GLU A 9 5.28 -6.66 -9.48
CA GLU A 9 6.01 -5.81 -10.44
C GLU A 9 5.08 -5.05 -11.40
N THR A 10 3.98 -5.67 -11.83
CA THR A 10 3.00 -5.03 -12.71
C THR A 10 2.23 -3.92 -11.99
N ILE A 11 1.78 -4.19 -10.76
CA ILE A 11 1.11 -3.20 -9.92
C ILE A 11 2.03 -2.00 -9.64
N PHE A 12 3.30 -2.24 -9.27
CA PHE A 12 4.27 -1.18 -9.00
C PHE A 12 4.51 -0.28 -10.22
N LYS A 13 4.74 -0.87 -11.40
CA LYS A 13 4.91 -0.11 -12.66
C LYS A 13 3.68 0.75 -13.00
N ARG A 14 2.49 0.26 -12.67
CA ARG A 14 1.24 1.00 -12.90
C ARG A 14 1.04 2.10 -11.88
N VAL A 15 1.30 1.84 -10.59
CA VAL A 15 1.26 2.84 -9.52
C VAL A 15 2.18 4.00 -9.87
N GLU A 16 3.38 3.78 -10.37
CA GLU A 16 4.31 4.86 -10.73
C GLU A 16 3.72 5.82 -11.79
N LYS A 17 3.09 5.27 -12.84
CA LYS A 17 2.67 6.04 -14.02
C LYS A 17 1.23 6.55 -13.98
N ASP A 18 0.35 5.93 -13.19
CA ASP A 18 -1.09 6.19 -13.21
C ASP A 18 -1.58 6.69 -11.84
N SER A 19 -1.73 8.01 -11.71
CA SER A 19 -2.24 8.65 -10.50
C SER A 19 -3.67 8.26 -10.16
N LYS A 20 -4.51 7.98 -11.16
CA LYS A 20 -5.89 7.52 -10.96
C LYS A 20 -5.88 6.12 -10.36
N PHE A 21 -5.02 5.23 -10.85
CA PHE A 21 -4.83 3.90 -10.30
C PHE A 21 -4.36 3.94 -8.84
N ARG A 22 -3.37 4.78 -8.52
CA ARG A 22 -2.93 4.99 -7.13
C ARG A 22 -4.07 5.39 -6.21
N ARG A 23 -4.90 6.35 -6.66
CA ARG A 23 -6.04 6.84 -5.88
C ARG A 23 -7.06 5.74 -5.64
N GLN A 24 -7.38 4.94 -6.66
CA GLN A 24 -8.32 3.82 -6.51
C GLN A 24 -7.78 2.74 -5.56
N MET A 25 -6.49 2.43 -5.63
CA MET A 25 -5.87 1.47 -4.72
C MET A 25 -5.95 1.91 -3.25
N LEU A 26 -5.80 3.21 -2.98
CA LEU A 26 -6.00 3.76 -1.64
C LEU A 26 -7.47 3.74 -1.21
N ILE A 27 -8.40 4.08 -2.11
CA ILE A 27 -9.85 4.02 -1.85
C ILE A 27 -10.24 2.60 -1.45
N GLU A 28 -9.78 1.59 -2.21
CA GLU A 28 -10.08 0.19 -1.93
C GLU A 28 -9.55 -0.24 -0.58
N ALA A 29 -8.28 0.10 -0.27
CA ALA A 29 -7.72 -0.19 1.04
C ALA A 29 -8.56 0.41 2.18
N VAL A 30 -9.07 1.63 2.02
CA VAL A 30 -9.93 2.28 3.02
C VAL A 30 -11.30 1.61 3.09
N ASN A 31 -11.90 1.24 1.97
CA ASN A 31 -13.20 0.54 1.95
C ASN A 31 -13.13 -0.80 2.69
N GLU A 32 -12.10 -1.61 2.42
CA GLU A 32 -11.88 -2.89 3.11
C GLU A 32 -11.75 -2.70 4.63
N LEU A 33 -11.01 -1.67 5.06
CA LEU A 33 -10.91 -1.32 6.48
C LEU A 33 -12.26 -0.91 7.08
N LEU A 34 -13.10 -0.18 6.32
CA LEU A 34 -14.41 0.28 6.78
C LEU A 34 -15.44 -0.85 6.89
N ILE A 35 -15.38 -1.85 6.01
CA ILE A 35 -16.27 -3.03 6.06
C ILE A 35 -15.78 -4.10 7.05
N GLY A 36 -14.61 -3.89 7.67
CA GLY A 36 -14.07 -4.75 8.72
C GLY A 36 -13.09 -5.83 8.24
N ASP A 37 -12.78 -5.90 6.95
CA ASP A 37 -11.71 -6.78 6.45
C ASP A 37 -10.34 -6.11 6.62
N LEU A 38 -9.84 -6.20 7.85
CA LEU A 38 -8.55 -5.61 8.22
C LEU A 38 -7.37 -6.28 7.52
N GLU A 39 -7.48 -7.57 7.17
CA GLU A 39 -6.39 -8.30 6.51
C GLU A 39 -6.23 -7.84 5.07
N ALA A 40 -7.34 -7.78 4.31
CA ALA A 40 -7.35 -7.26 2.95
C ALA A 40 -6.95 -5.78 2.91
N GLY A 41 -7.59 -4.94 3.74
CA GLY A 41 -7.31 -3.51 3.77
C GLY A 41 -5.85 -3.19 4.10
N LYS A 42 -5.26 -3.87 5.10
CA LYS A 42 -3.83 -3.71 5.41
C LYS A 42 -2.93 -4.25 4.30
N ALA A 43 -3.29 -5.35 3.64
CA ALA A 43 -2.49 -5.89 2.53
C ALA A 43 -2.40 -4.89 1.37
N ILE A 44 -3.54 -4.35 0.94
CA ILE A 44 -3.60 -3.35 -0.15
C ILE A 44 -2.86 -2.07 0.26
N LEU A 45 -3.06 -1.60 1.51
CA LEU A 45 -2.38 -0.40 1.99
C LEU A 45 -0.85 -0.55 2.04
N ARG A 46 -0.33 -1.72 2.44
CA ARG A 46 1.11 -2.01 2.41
C ARG A 46 1.65 -1.96 0.98
N ASP A 47 0.95 -2.56 0.03
CA ASP A 47 1.36 -2.52 -1.38
C ASP A 47 1.35 -1.08 -1.91
N TYR A 48 0.34 -0.28 -1.55
CA TYR A 48 0.25 1.13 -1.93
C TYR A 48 1.44 1.93 -1.37
N ILE A 49 1.76 1.77 -0.09
CA ILE A 49 2.89 2.47 0.55
C ILE A 49 4.20 2.07 -0.13
N ASN A 50 4.43 0.77 -0.34
CA ASN A 50 5.66 0.28 -0.97
C ASN A 50 5.83 0.79 -2.40
N ALA A 51 4.74 0.91 -3.15
CA ALA A 51 4.78 1.35 -4.54
C ALA A 51 4.80 2.89 -4.70
N THR A 52 4.70 3.66 -3.61
CA THR A 52 4.66 5.15 -3.66
C THR A 52 5.79 5.83 -2.91
N ILE A 53 5.80 5.75 -1.57
CA ILE A 53 6.73 6.49 -0.70
C ILE A 53 7.68 5.57 0.07
N THR A 54 7.38 4.27 0.11
CA THR A 54 7.99 3.27 1.00
C THR A 54 7.71 3.53 2.49
N PHE A 55 7.81 2.48 3.31
CA PHE A 55 7.69 2.63 4.76
C PHE A 55 8.79 3.50 5.36
N GLN A 56 9.99 3.51 4.80
CA GLN A 56 11.08 4.36 5.26
C GLN A 56 10.75 5.84 5.02
N GLY A 57 10.28 6.18 3.82
CA GLY A 57 9.88 7.55 3.50
C GLY A 57 8.68 8.02 4.32
N LEU A 58 7.70 7.13 4.53
CA LEU A 58 6.53 7.42 5.38
C LEU A 58 6.93 7.64 6.84
N ALA A 59 7.80 6.79 7.40
CA ALA A 59 8.30 6.93 8.76
C ALA A 59 9.03 8.27 8.98
N GLY A 60 9.85 8.68 8.02
CA GLY A 60 10.51 9.99 8.02
C GLY A 60 9.52 11.15 8.06
N LYS A 61 8.47 11.12 7.22
CA LYS A 61 7.43 12.17 7.22
C LYS A 61 6.63 12.22 8.52
N LEU A 62 6.39 11.07 9.14
CA LEU A 62 5.62 10.97 10.38
C LEU A 62 6.47 11.20 11.65
N LYS A 63 7.79 11.40 11.51
CA LYS A 63 8.73 11.47 12.65
C LYS A 63 8.56 10.28 13.62
N LYS A 64 8.28 9.09 13.07
CA LYS A 64 8.08 7.84 13.80
C LYS A 64 9.12 6.81 13.36
N SER A 65 9.37 5.81 14.21
CA SER A 65 10.23 4.71 13.81
C SER A 65 9.53 3.82 12.77
N SER A 66 10.28 3.32 11.79
CA SER A 66 9.76 2.38 10.78
C SER A 66 9.08 1.16 11.43
N LYS A 67 9.66 0.64 12.53
CA LYS A 67 9.09 -0.47 13.32
C LYS A 67 7.69 -0.15 13.88
N SER A 68 7.42 1.10 14.22
CA SER A 68 6.10 1.50 14.71
C SER A 68 5.05 1.66 13.60
N ILE A 69 5.47 1.94 12.37
CA ILE A 69 4.56 2.11 11.23
C ILE A 69 4.16 0.76 10.61
N HIS A 70 4.99 -0.28 10.80
CA HIS A 70 4.68 -1.63 10.32
C HIS A 70 3.70 -2.41 11.19
N ARG A 71 3.37 -1.91 12.40
CA ARG A 71 2.41 -2.53 13.32
C ARG A 71 0.99 -2.11 12.98
#